data_AF-A0A3C1GKF3-F1
#
_entry.id   AF-A0A3C1GKF3-F1
#
_cell.length_a   1.000
_cell.length_b   1.000
_cell.length_c   1.000
_cell.angle_alpha   90.00
_cell.angle_beta   90.00
_cell.angle_gamma   90.00
#
_symmetry.space_group_name_H-M   'P 1'
#
loop_
_entity.id
_entity.type
_entity.pdbx_description
1 polymer ?
#
loop_
_entity_poly.entity_id
_entity_poly.type
_entity_poly.pdbx_seq_one_letter_code
_entity_poly.pdbx_strand_id
1 'polypeptide(L)'
;MKCISCGTAMKTKRENYHYVESGLPHVSLESIDVSRCAGCGESEVAIPAIEDLHRVIAESLIQKRSRLAPAEIRFLRKYLGWSGTDFAKRAGTTPETVSRWETGASPMGGASDRLLRLLVVTKTPVNDYSVDALAEIEVDRSPRPMRLGLTRDRKGGWRPRSGRDFVTA
;
A
#
# COMPACT_ATOMS: atom_id res chain seq x y z
N MET A 1 -31.47 12.97 -10.03
CA MET A 1 -30.35 13.39 -10.91
C MET A 1 -30.64 13.05 -12.37
N LYS A 2 -30.07 13.78 -13.33
CA LYS A 2 -30.18 13.47 -14.76
C LYS A 2 -28.92 12.70 -15.19
N CYS A 3 -29.09 11.73 -16.09
CA CYS A 3 -27.98 10.98 -16.67
C CYS A 3 -27.09 11.91 -17.50
N ILE A 4 -25.78 11.87 -17.25
CA ILE A 4 -24.81 12.69 -17.99
C ILE A 4 -24.68 12.25 -19.46
N SER A 5 -24.91 10.96 -19.75
CA SER A 5 -24.75 10.39 -21.09
C SER A 5 -25.93 10.69 -22.02
N CYS A 6 -27.17 10.74 -21.52
CA CYS A 6 -28.38 10.88 -22.36
C CYS A 6 -29.45 11.84 -21.84
N GLY A 7 -29.24 12.50 -20.69
CA GLY A 7 -30.16 13.48 -20.11
C GLY A 7 -31.42 12.91 -19.43
N THR A 8 -31.67 11.60 -19.53
CA THR A 8 -32.84 10.94 -18.90
C THR A 8 -32.74 10.97 -17.37
N ALA A 9 -33.88 11.12 -16.68
CA ALA A 9 -33.91 11.06 -15.22
C ALA A 9 -33.49 9.68 -14.69
N MET A 10 -32.57 9.65 -13.74
CA MET A 10 -32.09 8.40 -13.12
C MET A 10 -32.94 8.04 -11.91
N LYS A 11 -33.07 6.73 -11.66
CA LYS A 11 -33.74 6.18 -10.47
C LYS A 11 -32.70 5.64 -9.50
N THR A 12 -32.72 6.10 -8.27
CA THR A 12 -31.81 5.66 -7.20
C THR A 12 -32.48 4.57 -6.36
N LYS A 13 -31.73 3.50 -6.06
CA LYS A 13 -32.14 2.44 -5.14
C LYS A 13 -30.97 2.09 -4.22
N ARG A 14 -31.30 1.64 -3.02
CA ARG A 14 -30.33 1.10 -2.09
C ARG A 14 -30.17 -0.39 -2.34
N GLU A 15 -28.98 -0.81 -2.72
CA GLU A 15 -28.67 -2.20 -3.07
C GLU A 15 -27.24 -2.59 -2.69
N ASN A 16 -26.97 -3.89 -2.72
CA ASN A 16 -25.60 -4.40 -2.54
C ASN A 16 -24.83 -4.20 -3.85
N TYR A 17 -23.61 -3.70 -3.73
CA TYR A 17 -22.76 -3.38 -4.87
C TYR A 17 -21.44 -4.13 -4.81
N HIS A 18 -21.06 -4.74 -5.93
CA HIS A 18 -19.77 -5.40 -6.07
C HIS A 18 -18.71 -4.36 -6.48
N TYR A 19 -17.83 -4.01 -5.55
CA TYR A 19 -16.87 -2.92 -5.68
C TYR A 19 -15.59 -3.34 -6.41
N VAL A 20 -15.73 -3.61 -7.71
CA VAL A 20 -14.65 -4.05 -8.59
C VAL A 20 -13.60 -2.97 -8.85
N GLU A 21 -13.95 -1.69 -8.68
CA GLU A 21 -13.06 -0.54 -8.87
C GLU A 21 -11.91 -0.51 -7.86
N SER A 22 -12.05 -1.20 -6.72
CA SER A 22 -10.95 -1.47 -5.79
C SER A 22 -9.82 -2.28 -6.45
N GLY A 23 -10.11 -3.03 -7.52
CA GLY A 23 -9.21 -4.03 -8.09
C GLY A 23 -9.17 -5.35 -7.32
N LEU A 24 -10.01 -5.51 -6.30
CA LEU A 24 -10.19 -6.76 -5.56
C LEU A 24 -11.42 -7.50 -6.08
N PRO A 25 -11.34 -8.83 -6.28
CA PRO A 25 -12.42 -9.59 -6.92
C PRO A 25 -13.63 -9.83 -6.02
N HIS A 26 -13.51 -9.67 -4.69
CA HIS A 26 -14.52 -10.11 -3.72
C HIS A 26 -14.81 -9.06 -2.65
N VAL A 27 -14.91 -7.77 -3.02
CA VAL A 27 -15.35 -6.71 -2.12
C VAL A 27 -16.78 -6.32 -2.46
N SER A 28 -17.69 -6.46 -1.49
CA SER A 28 -19.08 -6.06 -1.62
C SER A 28 -19.41 -4.96 -0.61
N LEU A 29 -20.04 -3.90 -1.08
CA LEU A 29 -20.55 -2.82 -0.26
C LEU A 29 -22.05 -3.04 -0.08
N GLU A 30 -22.50 -3.10 1.16
CA GLU A 30 -23.90 -3.34 1.46
C GLU A 30 -24.68 -2.02 1.49
N SER A 31 -25.91 -2.08 0.98
CA SER A 31 -26.88 -0.99 1.16
C SER A 31 -26.38 0.39 0.71
N ILE A 32 -25.74 0.46 -0.46
CA ILE A 32 -25.31 1.73 -1.05
C ILE A 32 -26.28 2.24 -2.12
N ASP A 33 -26.29 3.55 -2.30
CA ASP A 33 -27.21 4.21 -3.23
C ASP A 33 -26.66 4.10 -4.66
N VAL A 34 -27.38 3.34 -5.49
CA VAL A 34 -27.06 3.13 -6.91
C VAL A 34 -28.15 3.77 -7.76
N SER A 35 -27.74 4.69 -8.63
CA SER A 35 -28.60 5.39 -9.56
C SER A 35 -28.49 4.75 -10.93
N ARG A 36 -29.60 4.34 -11.53
CA ARG A 36 -29.63 3.71 -12.87
C ARG A 36 -30.47 4.52 -13.84
N CYS A 37 -29.94 4.72 -15.04
CA CYS A 37 -30.62 5.39 -16.14
C CYS A 37 -31.52 4.41 -16.90
N ALA A 38 -32.82 4.68 -16.94
CA ALA A 38 -33.76 3.85 -17.69
C ALA A 38 -33.65 4.02 -19.22
N GLY A 39 -33.02 5.10 -19.70
CA GLY A 39 -32.91 5.41 -21.13
C GLY A 39 -31.72 4.74 -21.83
N CYS A 40 -30.55 4.70 -21.18
CA CYS A 40 -29.32 4.16 -21.79
C CYS A 40 -28.62 3.08 -20.95
N GLY A 41 -29.11 2.77 -19.75
CA GLY A 41 -28.52 1.74 -18.89
C GLY A 41 -27.34 2.20 -18.02
N GLU A 42 -26.87 3.45 -18.17
CA GLU A 42 -25.80 4.02 -17.35
C GLU A 42 -26.11 3.91 -15.84
N SER A 43 -25.08 3.66 -15.03
CA SER A 43 -25.23 3.58 -13.58
C SER A 43 -24.18 4.40 -12.84
N GLU A 44 -24.61 5.06 -11.77
CA GLU A 44 -23.75 5.84 -10.88
C GLU A 44 -23.92 5.34 -9.45
N VAL A 45 -22.80 5.14 -8.76
CA VAL A 45 -22.76 4.53 -7.42
C VAL A 45 -22.21 5.56 -6.45
N ALA A 46 -22.99 5.90 -5.42
CA ALA A 46 -22.57 6.82 -4.38
C ALA A 46 -21.82 6.07 -3.28
N ILE A 47 -20.48 6.18 -3.29
CA ILE A 47 -19.60 5.60 -2.26
C ILE A 47 -19.13 6.71 -1.33
N PRO A 48 -19.68 6.82 -0.11
CA PRO A 48 -19.23 7.83 0.84
C PRO A 48 -17.84 7.46 1.40
N ALA A 49 -17.06 8.48 1.77
CA ALA A 49 -15.79 8.34 2.49
C ALA A 49 -14.82 7.28 1.89
N ILE A 50 -14.52 7.41 0.59
CA ILE A 50 -13.72 6.42 -0.15
C ILE A 50 -12.33 6.17 0.46
N GLU A 51 -11.70 7.18 1.05
CA GLU A 51 -10.41 7.06 1.73
C GLU A 51 -10.51 6.14 2.97
N ASP A 52 -11.56 6.32 3.77
CA ASP A 52 -11.85 5.47 4.93
C ASP A 52 -12.15 4.03 4.50
N LEU A 53 -12.93 3.86 3.42
CA LEU A 53 -13.21 2.54 2.85
C LEU A 53 -11.91 1.81 2.49
N HIS A 54 -11.01 2.47 1.75
CA HIS A 54 -9.73 1.86 1.36
C HIS A 54 -8.83 1.56 2.56
N ARG A 55 -8.83 2.42 3.59
CA ARG A 55 -8.13 2.14 4.86
C ARG A 55 -8.66 0.86 5.53
N VAL A 56 -9.97 0.73 5.68
CA VAL A 56 -10.60 -0.45 6.31
C VAL A 56 -10.30 -1.73 5.53
N ILE A 57 -10.33 -1.67 4.19
CA ILE A 57 -9.94 -2.81 3.34
C ILE A 57 -8.47 -3.17 3.59
N ALA A 58 -7.56 -2.19 3.58
CA ALA A 58 -6.14 -2.43 3.81
C ALA A 58 -5.87 -3.07 5.18
N GLU A 59 -6.47 -2.53 6.25
CA GLU A 59 -6.38 -3.05 7.61
C GLU A 59 -6.92 -4.49 7.70
N SER A 60 -8.02 -4.80 7.01
CA SER A 60 -8.58 -6.15 6.98
C SER A 60 -7.66 -7.15 6.30
N LEU A 61 -7.05 -6.76 5.17
CA LEU A 61 -6.13 -7.64 4.42
C LEU A 61 -4.87 -7.98 5.23
N ILE A 62 -4.29 -7.02 5.94
CA ILE A 62 -3.08 -7.26 6.74
C ILE A 62 -3.33 -8.10 8.00
N GLN A 63 -4.59 -8.26 8.45
CA GLN A 63 -4.97 -9.13 9.58
C GLN A 63 -5.34 -10.56 9.14
N LYS A 64 -5.51 -10.81 7.84
CA LYS A 64 -5.83 -12.14 7.31
C LYS A 64 -4.74 -13.15 7.67
N ARG A 65 -5.13 -14.37 8.09
CA ARG A 65 -4.21 -15.43 8.54
C ARG A 65 -3.46 -16.14 7.40
N SER A 66 -4.00 -16.12 6.18
CA SER A 66 -3.32 -16.69 5.01
C SER A 66 -2.33 -15.72 4.40
N ARG A 67 -1.52 -16.20 3.45
CA ARG A 67 -0.74 -15.34 2.55
C ARG A 67 -1.63 -14.39 1.76
N LEU A 68 -1.05 -13.26 1.38
CA LEU A 68 -1.67 -12.30 0.48
C LEU A 68 -1.80 -12.88 -0.93
N ALA A 69 -2.97 -12.71 -1.54
CA ALA A 69 -3.24 -13.07 -2.92
C ALA A 69 -2.70 -12.00 -3.89
N PRO A 70 -2.51 -12.31 -5.18
CA PRO A 70 -1.95 -11.39 -6.16
C PRO A 70 -2.65 -10.02 -6.24
N ALA A 71 -3.99 -10.03 -6.25
CA ALA A 71 -4.80 -8.81 -6.26
C ALA A 71 -4.67 -8.01 -4.94
N GLU A 72 -4.54 -8.70 -3.80
CA GLU A 72 -4.37 -8.08 -2.48
C GLU A 72 -3.01 -7.39 -2.39
N ILE A 73 -1.94 -8.02 -2.91
CA ILE A 73 -0.60 -7.43 -3.00
C ILE A 73 -0.64 -6.13 -3.82
N ARG A 74 -1.27 -6.16 -5.00
CA ARG A 74 -1.41 -4.98 -5.86
C ARG A 74 -2.22 -3.88 -5.18
N PHE A 75 -3.33 -4.24 -4.52
CA PHE A 75 -4.16 -3.28 -3.77
C PHE A 75 -3.34 -2.59 -2.69
N LEU A 76 -2.65 -3.33 -1.82
CA LEU A 76 -1.86 -2.78 -0.73
C LEU A 76 -0.72 -1.89 -1.22
N ARG A 77 -0.04 -2.26 -2.32
CA ARG A 77 0.97 -1.38 -2.93
C ARG A 77 0.38 -0.06 -3.41
N LYS A 78 -0.77 -0.10 -4.11
CA LYS A 78 -1.46 1.11 -4.58
C LYS A 78 -1.97 1.95 -3.41
N TYR A 79 -2.46 1.33 -2.35
CA TYR A 79 -2.84 1.98 -1.10
C TYR A 79 -1.65 2.72 -0.47
N LEU A 80 -0.45 2.13 -0.53
CA LEU A 80 0.80 2.79 -0.13
C LEU A 80 1.21 3.94 -1.07
N GLY A 81 0.60 4.08 -2.24
CA GLY A 81 0.90 5.13 -3.21
C GLY A 81 2.15 4.83 -4.04
N TRP A 82 2.57 3.57 -4.10
CA TRP A 82 3.84 3.19 -4.71
C TRP A 82 3.64 2.61 -6.11
N SER A 83 4.54 2.97 -7.03
CA SER A 83 4.70 2.24 -8.29
C SER A 83 5.29 0.84 -8.04
N GLY A 84 5.25 -0.03 -9.04
CA GLY A 84 5.88 -1.36 -8.96
C GLY A 84 7.40 -1.27 -8.69
N THR A 85 8.05 -0.27 -9.28
CA THR A 85 9.49 -0.01 -9.08
C THR A 85 9.78 0.52 -7.68
N ASP A 86 8.93 1.40 -7.13
CA ASP A 86 9.09 1.91 -5.76
C ASP A 86 8.92 0.82 -4.71
N PHE A 87 7.96 -0.09 -4.92
CA PHE A 87 7.78 -1.24 -4.05
C PHE A 87 8.95 -2.21 -4.15
N ALA A 88 9.44 -2.48 -5.36
CA ALA A 88 10.61 -3.34 -5.57
C ALA A 88 11.84 -2.83 -4.79
N LYS A 89 12.13 -1.53 -4.86
CA LYS A 89 13.22 -0.89 -4.10
C LYS A 89 13.06 -1.07 -2.60
N ARG A 90 11.90 -0.72 -2.03
CA ARG A 90 11.63 -0.84 -0.58
C ARG A 90 11.62 -2.28 -0.10
N ALA A 91 11.21 -3.22 -0.95
CA ALA A 91 11.19 -4.63 -0.64
C ALA A 91 12.53 -5.35 -0.91
N GLY A 92 13.54 -4.65 -1.44
CA GLY A 92 14.84 -5.23 -1.79
C GLY A 92 14.74 -6.31 -2.88
N THR A 93 13.91 -6.09 -3.89
CA THR A 93 13.66 -7.03 -5.00
C THR A 93 13.61 -6.30 -6.34
N THR A 94 13.29 -7.02 -7.43
CA THR A 94 13.19 -6.43 -8.78
C THR A 94 11.73 -6.12 -9.18
N PRO A 95 11.49 -5.15 -10.08
CA PRO A 95 10.14 -4.86 -10.60
C PRO A 95 9.46 -6.06 -11.26
N GLU A 96 10.24 -6.94 -11.92
CA GLU A 96 9.74 -8.18 -12.55
C GLU A 96 9.23 -9.15 -11.49
N THR A 97 9.90 -9.21 -10.35
CA THR A 97 9.49 -10.06 -9.23
C THR A 97 8.18 -9.55 -8.62
N VAL A 98 8.05 -8.24 -8.43
CA VAL A 98 6.77 -7.61 -8.02
C VAL A 98 5.66 -7.92 -9.02
N SER A 99 5.93 -7.79 -10.32
CA SER A 99 4.96 -8.12 -11.37
C SER A 99 4.50 -9.59 -11.30
N ARG A 100 5.43 -10.52 -11.08
CA ARG A 100 5.11 -11.94 -10.91
C ARG A 100 4.24 -12.21 -9.67
N TRP A 101 4.49 -11.51 -8.57
CA TRP A 101 3.66 -11.60 -7.37
C TRP A 101 2.22 -11.12 -7.63
N GLU A 102 2.07 -9.98 -8.31
CA GLU A 102 0.76 -9.37 -8.58
C GLU A 102 -0.06 -10.06 -9.68
N THR A 103 0.60 -10.82 -10.54
CA THR A 103 -0.04 -11.63 -11.59
C THR A 103 -0.29 -13.07 -11.14
N GLY A 104 0.29 -13.49 -10.02
CA GLY A 104 0.23 -14.87 -9.54
C GLY A 104 1.19 -15.82 -10.28
N ALA A 105 2.05 -15.31 -11.16
CA ALA A 105 3.08 -16.10 -11.84
C ALA A 105 4.13 -16.68 -10.86
N SER A 106 4.32 -16.05 -9.71
CA SER A 106 5.10 -16.61 -8.59
C SER A 106 4.52 -16.16 -7.26
N PRO A 107 4.43 -17.02 -6.24
CA PRO A 107 3.95 -16.61 -4.93
C PRO A 107 4.92 -15.64 -4.25
N MET A 108 4.37 -14.68 -3.51
CA MET A 108 5.18 -13.79 -2.67
C MET A 108 5.82 -14.57 -1.51
N GLY A 109 7.12 -14.37 -1.34
CA GLY A 109 7.89 -14.98 -0.25
C GLY A 109 7.45 -14.50 1.13
N GLY A 110 7.67 -15.34 2.14
CA GLY A 110 7.08 -15.10 3.46
C GLY A 110 7.59 -13.86 4.20
N ALA A 111 8.83 -13.47 3.96
CA ALA A 111 9.42 -12.24 4.49
C ALA A 111 8.81 -11.01 3.82
N SER A 112 8.68 -11.02 2.48
CA SER A 112 8.10 -9.92 1.70
C SER A 112 6.62 -9.69 2.03
N ASP A 113 5.85 -10.74 2.29
CA ASP A 113 4.46 -10.65 2.77
C ASP A 113 4.39 -9.91 4.11
N ARG A 114 5.22 -10.29 5.09
CA ARG A 114 5.29 -9.64 6.40
C ARG A 114 5.77 -8.19 6.30
N LEU A 115 6.76 -7.92 5.45
CA LEU A 115 7.24 -6.58 5.18
C LEU A 115 6.12 -5.70 4.63
N LEU A 116 5.41 -6.15 3.58
CA LEU A 116 4.30 -5.38 3.01
C LEU A 116 3.23 -5.05 4.06
N ARG A 117 2.89 -6.01 4.94
CA ARG A 117 1.96 -5.76 6.05
C ARG A 117 2.48 -4.71 7.02
N LEU A 118 3.75 -4.79 7.42
CA LEU A 118 4.36 -3.80 8.30
C LEU A 118 4.33 -2.40 7.68
N LEU A 119 4.66 -2.28 6.39
CA LEU A 119 4.66 -1.01 5.65
C LEU A 119 3.26 -0.36 5.62
N VAL A 120 2.21 -1.17 5.48
CA VAL A 120 0.81 -0.70 5.55
C VAL A 120 0.48 -0.21 6.95
N VAL A 121 0.83 -0.97 8.00
CA VAL A 121 0.60 -0.57 9.40
C VAL A 121 1.29 0.75 9.73
N THR A 122 2.52 0.96 9.25
CA THR A 122 3.29 2.18 9.53
C THR A 122 2.79 3.42 8.77
N LYS A 123 2.10 3.22 7.64
CA LYS A 123 1.48 4.33 6.88
C LYS A 123 0.20 4.83 7.56
N THR A 124 -0.51 3.95 8.26
CA THR A 124 -1.54 4.31 9.24
C THR A 124 -0.84 4.97 10.44
N PRO A 125 -1.34 6.06 11.04
CA PRO A 125 -0.57 6.85 12.01
C PRO A 125 -0.17 6.03 13.24
N VAL A 126 1.04 5.48 13.21
CA VAL A 126 1.73 4.82 14.33
C VAL A 126 3.21 5.23 14.30
N ASN A 127 3.47 6.46 14.75
CA ASN A 127 4.71 6.99 15.34
C ASN A 127 6.05 6.99 14.53
N ASP A 128 6.99 7.78 15.06
CA ASP A 128 8.24 8.42 14.60
C ASP A 128 9.28 7.68 13.69
N TYR A 129 8.96 6.55 13.05
CA TYR A 129 9.88 5.86 12.12
C TYR A 129 9.32 5.83 10.71
N SER A 130 9.82 6.71 9.83
CA SER A 130 9.45 6.68 8.41
C SER A 130 10.11 5.48 7.72
N VAL A 131 9.27 4.55 7.24
CA VAL A 131 9.69 3.41 6.43
C VAL A 131 10.27 3.80 5.07
N ASP A 132 10.16 5.08 4.68
CA ASP A 132 10.77 5.57 3.44
C ASP A 132 12.29 5.44 3.43
N ALA A 133 12.95 5.47 4.59
CA ALA A 133 14.39 5.26 4.72
C ALA A 133 14.85 3.89 4.18
N LEU A 134 13.95 2.90 4.12
CA LEU A 134 14.27 1.58 3.53
C LEU A 134 14.54 1.67 2.03
N ALA A 135 13.99 2.66 1.33
CA ALA A 135 14.21 2.87 -0.11
C ALA A 135 15.62 3.40 -0.43
N GLU A 136 16.32 3.95 0.56
CA GLU A 136 17.65 4.56 0.40
C GLU A 136 18.80 3.56 0.59
N ILE A 137 18.49 2.31 0.97
CA ILE A 137 19.49 1.26 1.16
C ILE A 137 20.05 0.83 -0.21
N GLU A 138 21.34 1.03 -0.42
CA GLU A 138 22.04 0.67 -1.66
C GLU A 138 22.28 -0.85 -1.75
N VAL A 139 21.39 -1.55 -2.45
CA VAL A 139 21.39 -3.02 -2.54
C VAL A 139 22.57 -3.57 -3.38
N ASP A 140 23.05 -2.79 -4.35
CA ASP A 140 24.13 -3.21 -5.27
C ASP A 140 25.54 -3.01 -4.68
N ARG A 141 25.67 -2.38 -3.50
CA ARG A 141 26.95 -2.27 -2.81
C ARG A 141 27.19 -3.50 -1.94
N SER A 142 28.40 -4.07 -2.03
CA SER A 142 28.81 -5.15 -1.12
C SER A 142 28.61 -4.72 0.34
N PRO A 143 28.05 -5.59 1.22
CA PRO A 143 27.86 -5.28 2.62
C PRO A 143 29.20 -4.88 3.27
N ARG A 144 29.28 -3.67 3.82
CA ARG A 144 30.45 -3.18 4.55
C ARG A 144 30.06 -2.94 6.01
N PRO A 145 30.84 -3.41 6.99
CA PRO A 145 30.64 -3.05 8.38
C PRO A 145 30.67 -1.52 8.56
N MET A 146 29.69 -0.97 9.29
CA MET A 146 29.67 0.44 9.64
C MET A 146 30.75 0.73 10.69
N ARG A 147 31.61 1.73 10.45
CA ARG A 147 32.50 2.27 11.49
C ARG A 147 31.76 3.35 12.28
N LEU A 148 31.43 3.07 13.54
CA LEU A 148 30.65 3.96 14.41
C LEU A 148 31.49 4.42 15.61
N GLY A 149 31.79 5.71 15.66
CA GLY A 149 32.39 6.36 16.84
C GLY A 149 31.28 6.96 17.71
N LEU A 150 31.31 6.71 19.02
CA LEU A 150 30.32 7.23 19.97
C LEU A 150 31.00 8.18 20.98
N THR A 151 30.33 9.27 21.33
CA THR A 151 30.76 10.20 22.38
C THR A 151 29.67 10.36 23.43
N ARG A 152 30.07 10.79 24.62
CA ARG A 152 29.14 11.01 25.74
C ARG A 152 28.76 12.49 25.79
N ASP A 153 27.46 12.77 25.86
CA ASP A 153 26.96 14.13 26.04
C ASP A 153 27.07 14.57 27.52
N ARG A 154 26.83 15.86 27.76
CA ARG A 154 26.93 16.46 29.10
C ARG A 154 25.90 15.92 30.09
N LYS A 155 24.83 15.27 29.62
CA LYS A 155 23.81 14.61 30.44
C LYS A 155 24.10 13.12 30.63
N GLY A 156 25.23 12.63 30.11
CA GLY A 156 25.67 11.24 30.25
C GLY A 156 25.15 10.28 29.17
N GLY A 157 24.38 10.78 28.19
CA GLY A 157 23.84 9.99 27.08
C GLY A 157 24.87 9.77 25.96
N TRP A 158 24.80 8.63 25.26
CA TRP A 158 25.66 8.34 24.12
C TRP A 158 25.09 8.95 22.83
N ARG A 159 25.95 9.56 22.02
CA ARG A 159 25.61 10.09 20.70
C ARG A 159 26.68 9.74 19.68
N PRO A 160 26.34 9.64 18.38
CA PRO A 160 27.35 9.49 17.33
C PRO A 160 28.34 10.66 17.35
N ARG A 161 29.63 10.36 17.19
CA ARG A 161 30.70 11.36 17.07
C ARG A 161 30.56 12.10 15.74
N SER A 162 30.25 13.39 15.76
CA SER A 162 30.17 14.23 14.56
C SER A 162 31.57 14.73 14.14
N GLY A 163 32.03 14.38 12.92
CA GLY A 163 33.32 14.82 12.34
C GLY A 163 33.83 13.92 11.19
N ARG A 164 34.62 14.49 10.26
CA ARG A 164 35.13 13.85 9.01
C ARG A 164 36.26 12.81 9.21
N ASP A 165 36.31 12.10 10.33
CA ASP A 165 37.37 11.12 10.58
C ASP A 165 36.87 9.69 10.40
N PHE A 166 36.53 9.37 9.15
CA PHE A 166 36.43 7.99 8.65
C PHE A 166 37.10 7.85 7.27
N VAL A 167 38.15 8.63 7.01
CA VAL A 167 39.00 8.46 5.82
C VAL A 167 39.94 7.28 6.05
N THR A 168 39.86 6.32 5.11
CA THR A 168 40.81 5.23 4.79
C THR A 168 41.04 4.11 5.81
N ALA A 169 40.51 2.91 5.51
CA ALA A 169 41.21 1.91 4.68
C ALA A 169 40.17 0.99 4.04
#